data_AF-A0A4S8HD43-F1
#
_entry.id   AF-A0A4S8HD43-F1
#
_cell.length_a   1.000
_cell.length_b   1.000
_cell.length_c   1.000
_cell.angle_alpha   90.00
_cell.angle_beta   90.00
_cell.angle_gamma   90.00
#
_symmetry.space_group_name_H-M   'P 1'
#
loop_
_entity.id
_entity.type
_entity.pdbx_description
1 polymer ?
#
loop_
_entity_poly.entity_id
_entity_poly.type
_entity_poly.pdbx_seq_one_letter_code
_entity_poly.pdbx_strand_id
1 'polypeptide(L)'
;MMVRAVLLCLLTFLLLYDVAAQPRREDIYSDFVLYKKRQLLLKDLHENVVGKAFLAPLDSNTEYRYEAACRAIVQFMLDNDTTQLGITQLFVQYDSLQYDTKRAMLETVYGVYPDQYIQSIQLLLAKETNPLLFSIAAAYSLRYDTSKSNASTIRKRIREQFPNYINNTVLNELDKYLHNYTHYKAPAFNDLIELFRYQQTVKKKVIYSFQRHNRDYAGMAIVQNADGSFMRFADGRLMVFEQLARSASGLPYFIPDGNTPQGVYSIQGTAVTYNKLIGPTPNLQLIMPYERKWTTYFHLTDSVWSSANDALWSYLQLLPPSMRAIPSVTEAFYAGKLGRNSIIAHGTTIDPEYFRNKPWYPLTPTMGCLCAKELWNVSNGRLLVSDQFNLVSAFTATTGNRGYLYVIDIDDQKKAVSKGEVEKLVKEYEAKRLPVYRQ
;
A
#
# COMPACT_ATOMS: atom_id res chain seq x y z
N MET A 1 33.58 -53.23 5.62
CA MET A 1 33.98 -51.80 5.60
C MET A 1 33.06 -50.89 4.77
N MET A 2 31.86 -51.32 4.36
CA MET A 2 30.97 -50.54 3.44
C MET A 2 29.58 -50.23 4.00
N VAL A 3 29.34 -50.39 5.31
CA VAL A 3 28.01 -50.11 5.92
C VAL A 3 28.02 -48.85 6.79
N ARG A 4 29.20 -48.32 7.17
CA ARG A 4 29.30 -47.09 7.97
C ARG A 4 29.33 -45.78 7.17
N ALA A 5 29.55 -45.84 5.85
CA ALA A 5 29.65 -44.64 5.01
C ALA A 5 28.29 -44.13 4.49
N VAL A 6 27.27 -45.00 4.39
CA VAL A 6 25.96 -44.62 3.86
C VAL A 6 25.08 -43.94 4.92
N LEU A 7 25.26 -44.28 6.20
CA LEU A 7 24.53 -43.63 7.29
C LEU A 7 25.02 -42.20 7.59
N LEU A 8 26.30 -41.89 7.30
CA LEU A 8 26.86 -40.56 7.53
C LEU A 8 26.40 -39.55 6.46
N CYS A 9 26.23 -39.99 5.20
CA CYS A 9 25.71 -39.14 4.12
C CYS A 9 24.21 -38.83 4.25
N LEU A 10 23.43 -39.72 4.89
CA LEU A 10 22.01 -39.50 5.17
C LEU A 10 21.77 -38.59 6.39
N LEU A 11 22.73 -38.50 7.34
CA LEU A 11 22.66 -37.54 8.45
C LEU A 11 23.09 -36.12 8.05
N THR A 12 24.01 -35.97 7.08
CA THR A 12 24.42 -34.64 6.58
C THR A 12 23.44 -34.00 5.61
N PHE A 13 22.52 -34.77 5.01
CA PHE A 13 21.44 -34.22 4.17
C PHE A 13 20.17 -33.83 4.95
N LEU A 14 20.10 -34.15 6.24
CA LEU A 14 18.99 -33.79 7.13
C LEU A 14 19.24 -32.49 7.92
N LEU A 15 20.34 -31.77 7.66
CA LEU A 15 20.74 -30.56 8.40
C LEU A 15 20.82 -29.28 7.57
N LEU A 16 20.32 -29.26 6.33
CA LEU A 16 20.28 -28.05 5.49
C LEU A 16 18.87 -27.70 5.00
N TYR A 17 17.86 -27.96 5.83
CA TYR A 17 16.78 -26.99 5.89
C TYR A 17 17.29 -25.85 6.76
N ASP A 18 18.03 -24.92 6.15
CA ASP A 18 18.06 -23.55 6.65
C ASP A 18 16.61 -23.06 6.58
N VAL A 19 15.86 -23.34 7.64
CA VAL A 19 14.82 -22.44 8.09
C VAL A 19 15.59 -21.17 8.39
N ALA A 20 15.77 -20.32 7.39
CA ALA A 20 16.50 -19.07 7.54
C ALA A 20 15.82 -18.34 8.69
N ALA A 21 16.43 -18.42 9.87
CA ALA A 21 15.92 -17.78 11.06
C ALA A 21 15.82 -16.30 10.73
N GLN A 22 14.72 -15.66 11.11
CA GLN A 22 14.62 -14.22 10.94
C GLN A 22 15.85 -13.54 11.53
N PRO A 23 16.42 -12.51 10.86
CA PRO A 23 17.56 -11.81 11.39
C PRO A 23 17.20 -11.29 12.78
N ARG A 24 18.14 -11.37 13.72
CA ARG A 24 17.93 -10.78 15.04
C ARG A 24 17.76 -9.27 14.84
N ARG A 25 16.87 -8.66 15.63
CA ARG A 25 16.59 -7.22 15.52
C ARG A 25 17.86 -6.38 15.62
N GLU A 26 18.81 -6.83 16.45
CA GLU A 26 20.08 -6.15 16.72
C GLU A 26 21.05 -6.19 15.53
N ASP A 27 20.86 -7.12 14.60
CA ASP A 27 21.67 -7.28 13.38
C ASP A 27 21.14 -6.41 12.22
N ILE A 28 19.94 -5.83 12.35
CA ILE A 28 19.35 -4.97 11.33
C ILE A 28 20.02 -3.59 11.36
N TYR A 29 20.74 -3.27 10.29
CA TYR A 29 21.53 -2.06 10.13
C TYR A 29 21.36 -1.47 8.72
N SER A 30 21.23 -0.15 8.63
CA SER A 30 21.27 0.59 7.38
C SER A 30 22.19 1.81 7.52
N ASP A 31 23.20 1.95 6.66
CA ASP A 31 24.03 3.15 6.64
C ASP A 31 23.28 4.38 6.09
N PHE A 32 22.24 4.14 5.29
CA PHE A 32 21.42 5.16 4.65
C PHE A 32 20.73 6.10 5.66
N VAL A 33 20.47 5.60 6.87
CA VAL A 33 19.82 6.38 7.94
C VAL A 33 20.79 7.21 8.76
N LEU A 34 22.11 7.07 8.53
CA LEU A 34 23.11 7.85 9.26
C LEU A 34 22.94 9.34 8.96
N TYR A 35 23.11 10.17 9.98
CA TYR A 35 22.89 11.62 9.90
C TYR A 35 23.59 12.25 8.68
N LYS A 36 24.88 11.96 8.49
CA LYS A 36 25.66 12.47 7.35
C LYS A 36 25.09 12.03 6.00
N LYS A 37 24.61 10.78 5.87
CA LYS A 37 24.03 10.26 4.63
C LYS A 37 22.68 10.94 4.33
N ARG A 38 21.86 11.17 5.34
CA ARG A 38 20.60 11.91 5.22
C ARG A 38 20.81 13.37 4.82
N GLN A 39 21.79 14.06 5.41
CA GLN A 39 22.15 15.42 5.02
C GLN A 39 22.65 15.49 3.56
N LEU A 40 23.47 14.51 3.13
CA LEU A 40 23.92 14.41 1.75
C LEU A 40 22.76 14.16 0.78
N LEU A 41 21.82 13.27 1.14
CA LEU A 41 20.63 13.01 0.34
C LEU A 41 19.77 14.27 0.20
N LEU A 42 19.50 14.98 1.30
CA LEU A 42 18.72 16.22 1.26
C LEU A 42 19.37 17.24 0.32
N LYS A 43 20.70 17.44 0.45
CA LYS A 43 21.45 18.32 -0.43
C LYS A 43 21.34 17.89 -1.89
N ASP A 44 21.52 16.60 -2.18
CA ASP A 44 21.44 16.04 -3.52
C ASP A 44 20.05 16.20 -4.15
N LEU A 45 19.00 15.97 -3.36
CA LEU A 45 17.61 16.16 -3.77
C LEU A 45 17.36 17.61 -4.22
N HIS A 46 17.76 18.58 -3.41
CA HIS A 46 17.56 20.00 -3.71
C HIS A 46 18.44 20.49 -4.86
N GLU A 47 19.74 20.21 -4.83
CA GLU A 47 20.68 20.81 -5.78
C GLU A 47 20.73 20.05 -7.11
N ASN A 48 20.77 18.72 -7.08
CA ASN A 48 21.06 17.92 -8.26
C ASN A 48 19.79 17.31 -8.87
N VAL A 49 18.96 16.63 -8.07
CA VAL A 49 17.78 15.93 -8.58
C VAL A 49 16.72 16.92 -9.04
N VAL A 50 16.40 17.91 -8.21
CA VAL A 50 15.40 18.94 -8.54
C VAL A 50 16.05 20.16 -9.19
N GLY A 51 17.01 20.78 -8.52
CA GLY A 51 17.60 22.06 -8.93
C GLY A 51 18.16 22.04 -10.35
N LYS A 52 19.13 21.15 -10.61
CA LYS A 52 19.71 21.03 -11.97
C LYS A 52 18.72 20.52 -13.01
N ALA A 53 17.73 19.71 -12.65
CA ALA A 53 16.73 19.24 -13.60
C ALA A 53 15.85 20.39 -14.09
N PHE A 54 15.27 21.16 -13.18
CA PHE A 54 14.32 22.23 -13.52
C PHE A 54 14.98 23.53 -14.00
N LEU A 55 16.30 23.66 -13.89
CA LEU A 55 17.09 24.73 -14.50
C LEU A 55 17.65 24.36 -15.89
N ALA A 56 17.59 23.09 -16.29
CA ALA A 56 18.01 22.67 -17.62
C ALA A 56 16.96 23.06 -18.68
N PRO A 57 17.33 23.13 -19.97
CA PRO A 57 16.33 23.14 -21.03
C PRO A 57 15.44 21.89 -20.93
N LEU A 58 14.15 22.01 -21.24
CA LEU A 58 13.24 20.88 -21.36
C LEU A 58 13.20 20.45 -22.82
N ASP A 59 13.89 19.35 -23.14
CA ASP A 59 13.97 18.76 -24.47
C ASP A 59 14.13 17.23 -24.39
N SER A 60 14.21 16.54 -25.53
CA SER A 60 14.27 15.08 -25.58
C SER A 60 15.49 14.46 -24.89
N ASN A 61 16.55 15.22 -24.61
CA ASN A 61 17.75 14.75 -23.92
C ASN A 61 17.70 14.98 -22.40
N THR A 62 16.77 15.80 -21.91
CA THR A 62 16.71 16.23 -20.50
C THR A 62 15.40 15.87 -19.82
N GLU A 63 14.34 15.54 -20.57
CA GLU A 63 13.01 15.28 -20.04
C GLU A 63 12.98 14.20 -18.94
N TYR A 64 13.77 13.12 -19.07
CA TYR A 64 13.86 12.09 -18.03
C TYR A 64 14.29 12.62 -16.66
N ARG A 65 15.03 13.74 -16.62
CA ARG A 65 15.42 14.41 -15.37
C ARG A 65 14.25 15.12 -14.73
N TYR A 66 13.36 15.71 -15.54
CA TYR A 66 12.12 16.30 -15.04
C TYR A 66 11.20 15.23 -14.45
N GLU A 67 11.08 14.07 -15.10
CA GLU A 67 10.35 12.93 -14.56
C GLU A 67 10.93 12.49 -13.20
N ALA A 68 12.24 12.30 -13.11
CA ALA A 68 12.92 11.93 -11.88
C ALA A 68 12.75 12.99 -10.77
N ALA A 69 12.82 14.28 -11.13
CA ALA A 69 12.58 15.39 -10.22
C ALA A 69 11.16 15.35 -9.67
N CYS A 70 10.13 15.17 -10.50
CA CYS A 70 8.74 15.01 -10.09
C CYS A 70 8.58 13.86 -9.07
N ARG A 71 9.13 12.68 -9.36
CA ARG A 71 9.08 11.52 -8.45
C ARG A 71 9.76 11.81 -7.10
N ALA A 72 10.89 12.52 -7.11
CA ALA A 72 11.57 12.92 -5.89
C ALA A 72 10.76 13.96 -5.08
N ILE A 73 10.20 14.96 -5.77
CA ILE A 73 9.38 16.02 -5.16
C ILE A 73 8.21 15.41 -4.39
N VAL A 74 7.46 14.50 -5.02
CA VAL A 74 6.29 13.89 -4.36
C VAL A 74 6.68 12.94 -3.23
N GLN A 75 7.76 12.15 -3.38
CA GLN A 75 8.21 11.21 -2.35
C GLN A 75 8.75 11.90 -1.09
N PHE A 76 9.43 13.04 -1.25
CA PHE A 76 10.08 13.77 -0.16
C PHE A 76 9.38 15.08 0.22
N MET A 77 8.21 15.37 -0.38
CA MET A 77 7.41 16.58 -0.15
C MET A 77 8.21 17.88 -0.32
N LEU A 78 9.03 17.95 -1.38
CA LEU A 78 9.86 19.11 -1.66
C LEU A 78 9.00 20.24 -2.25
N ASP A 79 8.90 21.37 -1.56
CA ASP A 79 8.14 22.54 -2.04
C ASP A 79 8.98 23.81 -1.85
N ASN A 80 9.35 24.43 -2.98
CA ASN A 80 10.06 25.71 -3.07
C ASN A 80 9.84 26.35 -4.45
N ASP A 81 10.35 27.56 -4.66
CA ASP A 81 10.18 28.30 -5.91
C ASP A 81 10.71 27.52 -7.12
N THR A 82 11.84 26.80 -6.98
CA THR A 82 12.40 26.00 -8.08
C THR A 82 11.46 24.86 -8.49
N THR A 83 10.86 24.16 -7.51
CA THR A 83 9.91 23.09 -7.82
C THR A 83 8.67 23.63 -8.51
N GLN A 84 8.14 24.78 -8.07
CA GLN A 84 6.95 25.40 -8.68
C GLN A 84 7.22 25.91 -10.11
N LEU A 85 8.39 26.52 -10.35
CA LEU A 85 8.80 26.97 -11.69
C LEU A 85 8.90 25.79 -12.67
N GLY A 86 9.55 24.70 -12.27
CA GLY A 86 9.68 23.52 -13.14
C GLY A 86 8.35 22.83 -13.43
N ILE A 87 7.44 22.73 -12.46
CA ILE A 87 6.09 22.20 -12.69
C ILE A 87 5.29 23.12 -13.62
N THR A 88 5.42 24.43 -13.47
CA THR A 88 4.78 25.39 -14.38
C THR A 88 5.30 25.23 -15.82
N GLN A 89 6.61 25.04 -15.99
CA GLN A 89 7.22 24.78 -17.30
C GLN A 89 6.68 23.49 -17.94
N LEU A 90 6.49 22.43 -17.15
CA LEU A 90 5.90 21.17 -17.62
C LEU A 90 4.45 21.35 -18.10
N PHE A 91 3.64 22.17 -17.42
CA PHE A 91 2.29 22.49 -17.91
C PHE A 91 2.32 23.25 -19.24
N VAL A 92 3.23 24.22 -19.41
CA VAL A 92 3.38 24.97 -20.66
C VAL A 92 3.72 24.06 -21.83
N GLN A 93 4.57 23.06 -21.60
CA GLN A 93 5.01 22.12 -22.64
C GLN A 93 4.24 20.79 -22.62
N TYR A 94 3.08 20.72 -21.93
CA TYR A 94 2.42 19.46 -21.63
C TYR A 94 2.21 18.60 -22.88
N ASP A 95 1.75 19.18 -23.99
CA ASP A 95 1.40 18.43 -25.19
C ASP A 95 2.63 17.73 -25.83
N SER A 96 3.84 18.28 -25.67
CA SER A 96 5.09 17.69 -26.19
C SER A 96 5.73 16.67 -25.25
N LEU A 97 5.29 16.58 -23.99
CA LEU A 97 5.87 15.65 -23.01
C LEU A 97 5.56 14.18 -23.35
N GLN A 98 6.51 13.31 -23.03
CA GLN A 98 6.33 11.87 -22.96
C GLN A 98 5.35 11.48 -21.83
N TYR A 99 4.78 10.29 -21.99
CA TYR A 99 3.75 9.77 -21.09
C TYR A 99 4.19 9.71 -19.63
N ASP A 100 5.39 9.20 -19.36
CA ASP A 100 5.86 9.02 -17.97
C ASP A 100 6.11 10.36 -17.28
N THR A 101 6.61 11.37 -18.01
CA THR A 101 6.76 12.74 -17.50
C THR A 101 5.40 13.39 -17.21
N LYS A 102 4.42 13.25 -18.12
CA LYS A 102 3.04 13.73 -17.89
C LYS A 102 2.47 13.11 -16.62
N ARG A 103 2.61 11.81 -16.48
CA ARG A 103 2.14 11.06 -15.30
C ARG A 103 2.82 11.56 -14.03
N ALA A 104 4.15 11.57 -13.99
CA ALA A 104 4.92 12.01 -12.82
C ALA A 104 4.58 13.46 -12.41
N MET A 105 4.41 14.36 -13.39
CA MET A 105 3.97 15.74 -13.15
C MET A 105 2.59 15.78 -12.49
N LEU A 106 1.60 15.06 -13.03
CA LEU A 106 0.24 15.06 -12.48
C LEU A 106 0.17 14.43 -11.07
N GLU A 107 0.94 13.37 -10.83
CA GLU A 107 1.09 12.77 -9.48
C GLU A 107 1.69 13.77 -8.49
N THR A 108 2.69 14.53 -8.92
CA THR A 108 3.36 15.56 -8.12
C THR A 108 2.43 16.71 -7.77
N VAL A 109 1.71 17.22 -8.77
CA VAL A 109 0.73 18.29 -8.60
C VAL A 109 -0.38 17.85 -7.65
N TYR A 110 -0.89 16.62 -7.78
CA TYR A 110 -1.86 16.07 -6.84
C TYR A 110 -1.32 15.95 -5.41
N GLY A 111 -0.08 15.48 -5.23
CA GLY A 111 0.49 15.24 -3.91
C GLY A 111 0.92 16.50 -3.15
N VAL A 112 1.58 17.42 -3.85
CA VAL A 112 2.29 18.55 -3.24
C VAL A 112 1.52 19.87 -3.41
N TYR A 113 0.78 20.03 -4.51
CA TYR A 113 0.13 21.29 -4.89
C TYR A 113 -1.38 21.14 -5.09
N PRO A 114 -2.15 20.74 -4.05
CA PRO A 114 -3.54 20.28 -4.19
C PRO A 114 -4.51 21.32 -4.75
N ASP A 115 -4.19 22.62 -4.64
CA ASP A 115 -5.11 23.70 -5.03
C ASP A 115 -4.54 24.66 -6.08
N GLN A 116 -3.22 24.68 -6.28
CA GLN A 116 -2.54 25.74 -7.04
C GLN A 116 -2.75 25.65 -8.57
N TYR A 117 -2.95 24.44 -9.11
CA TYR A 117 -2.94 24.19 -10.56
C TYR A 117 -4.33 23.85 -11.11
N ILE A 118 -5.41 24.13 -10.36
CA ILE A 118 -6.76 23.76 -10.77
C ILE A 118 -7.16 24.28 -12.14
N GLN A 119 -6.79 25.52 -12.50
CA GLN A 119 -7.11 26.08 -13.81
C GLN A 119 -6.44 25.29 -14.94
N SER A 120 -5.14 25.00 -14.80
CA SER A 120 -4.36 24.18 -15.73
C SER A 120 -4.93 22.76 -15.85
N ILE A 121 -5.35 22.17 -14.73
CA ILE A 121 -5.97 20.84 -14.68
C ILE A 121 -7.34 20.83 -15.37
N GLN A 122 -8.18 21.86 -15.21
CA GLN A 122 -9.47 21.94 -15.90
C GLN A 122 -9.30 22.06 -17.42
N LEU A 123 -8.31 22.85 -17.88
CA LEU A 123 -7.96 22.94 -19.30
C LEU A 123 -7.47 21.59 -19.83
N LEU A 124 -6.64 20.88 -19.06
CA LEU A 124 -6.15 19.55 -19.42
C LEU A 124 -7.31 18.53 -19.50
N LEU A 125 -8.20 18.50 -18.51
CA LEU A 125 -9.38 17.62 -18.49
C LEU A 125 -10.28 17.80 -19.70
N ALA A 126 -10.30 18.98 -20.32
CA ALA A 126 -11.11 19.24 -21.50
C ALA A 126 -10.56 18.56 -22.77
N LYS A 127 -9.26 18.18 -22.79
CA LYS A 127 -8.58 17.67 -24.00
C LYS A 127 -7.81 16.35 -23.81
N GLU A 128 -7.57 15.90 -22.59
CA GLU A 128 -6.77 14.69 -22.34
C GLU A 128 -7.49 13.42 -22.84
N THR A 129 -6.82 12.68 -23.73
CA THR A 129 -7.37 11.49 -24.38
C THR A 129 -6.77 10.19 -23.84
N ASN A 130 -5.73 10.27 -23.01
CA ASN A 130 -5.23 9.11 -22.29
C ASN A 130 -6.09 8.82 -21.05
N PRO A 131 -6.71 7.64 -20.94
CA PRO A 131 -7.62 7.32 -19.83
C PRO A 131 -6.99 7.45 -18.44
N LEU A 132 -5.71 7.10 -18.27
CA LEU A 132 -5.05 7.19 -16.97
C LEU A 132 -4.73 8.64 -16.61
N LEU A 133 -4.15 9.41 -17.54
CA LEU A 133 -3.80 10.82 -17.29
C LEU A 133 -5.08 11.64 -17.02
N PHE A 134 -6.15 11.38 -17.78
CA PHE A 134 -7.48 11.92 -17.53
C PHE A 134 -7.95 11.58 -16.11
N SER A 135 -7.76 10.34 -15.66
CA SER A 135 -8.20 9.89 -14.33
C SER A 135 -7.45 10.58 -13.19
N ILE A 136 -6.15 10.86 -13.34
CA ILE A 136 -5.37 11.62 -12.37
C ILE A 136 -5.86 13.07 -12.30
N ALA A 137 -6.04 13.70 -13.46
CA ALA A 137 -6.55 15.07 -13.55
C ALA A 137 -7.98 15.18 -12.97
N ALA A 138 -8.82 14.16 -13.19
CA ALA A 138 -10.18 14.08 -12.65
C ALA A 138 -10.17 13.93 -11.14
N ALA A 139 -9.28 13.08 -10.60
CA ALA A 139 -9.09 12.93 -9.17
C ALA A 139 -8.62 14.24 -8.52
N TYR A 140 -7.73 14.98 -9.18
CA TYR A 140 -7.30 16.32 -8.74
C TYR A 140 -8.49 17.30 -8.68
N SER A 141 -9.26 17.37 -9.77
CA SER A 141 -10.46 18.22 -9.84
C SER A 141 -11.45 17.91 -8.72
N LEU A 142 -11.71 16.63 -8.45
CA LEU A 142 -12.60 16.19 -7.39
C LEU A 142 -12.06 16.51 -5.99
N ARG A 143 -10.74 16.39 -5.79
CA ARG A 143 -10.10 16.74 -4.51
C ARG A 143 -10.26 18.21 -4.18
N TYR A 144 -10.11 19.08 -5.19
CA TYR A 144 -10.30 20.53 -5.06
C TYR A 144 -11.76 20.90 -4.79
N ASP A 145 -12.71 20.34 -5.56
CA ASP A 145 -14.15 20.53 -5.35
C ASP A 145 -14.88 19.18 -5.25
N THR A 146 -15.24 18.82 -4.02
CA THR A 146 -15.91 17.54 -3.71
C THR A 146 -17.42 17.58 -3.98
N SER A 147 -17.94 18.64 -4.60
CA SER A 147 -19.37 18.80 -4.85
C SER A 147 -19.92 17.75 -5.83
N LYS A 148 -21.20 17.39 -5.65
CA LYS A 148 -21.92 16.52 -6.58
C LYS A 148 -21.98 17.09 -8.00
N SER A 149 -21.94 18.42 -8.13
CA SER A 149 -21.97 19.11 -9.42
C SER A 149 -20.66 18.92 -10.19
N ASN A 150 -19.51 19.09 -9.53
CA ASN A 150 -18.20 18.81 -10.13
C ASN A 150 -18.08 17.33 -10.51
N ALA A 151 -18.43 16.41 -9.60
CA ALA A 151 -18.42 14.99 -9.89
C ALA A 151 -19.31 14.65 -11.12
N SER A 152 -20.52 15.21 -11.21
CA SER A 152 -21.42 15.02 -12.35
C SER A 152 -20.85 15.59 -13.65
N THR A 153 -20.14 16.72 -13.58
CA THR A 153 -19.46 17.35 -14.71
C THR A 153 -18.34 16.47 -15.25
N ILE A 154 -17.48 15.93 -14.36
CA ILE A 154 -16.41 15.00 -14.75
C ILE A 154 -17.02 13.75 -15.39
N ARG A 155 -18.06 13.16 -14.80
CA ARG A 155 -18.75 11.98 -15.35
C ARG A 155 -19.35 12.24 -16.72
N LYS A 156 -19.88 13.44 -16.97
CA LYS A 156 -20.35 13.86 -18.30
C LYS A 156 -19.19 13.86 -19.29
N ARG A 157 -18.04 14.43 -18.93
CA ARG A 157 -16.83 14.41 -19.78
C ARG A 157 -16.33 13.00 -20.09
N ILE A 158 -16.34 12.09 -19.11
CA ILE A 158 -15.99 10.67 -19.35
C ILE A 158 -16.83 10.10 -20.51
N ARG A 159 -18.14 10.33 -20.49
CA ARG A 159 -19.06 9.83 -21.53
C ARG A 159 -18.86 10.49 -22.89
N GLU A 160 -18.50 11.77 -22.91
CA GLU A 160 -18.30 12.55 -24.14
C GLU A 160 -16.96 12.23 -24.82
N GLN A 161 -15.87 12.12 -24.05
CA GLN A 161 -14.52 11.93 -24.59
C GLN A 161 -14.15 10.44 -24.78
N PHE A 162 -14.75 9.53 -24.01
CA PHE A 162 -14.43 8.11 -24.05
C PHE A 162 -15.68 7.26 -24.37
N PRO A 163 -16.09 7.19 -25.65
CA PRO A 163 -17.07 6.20 -26.09
C PRO A 163 -16.62 4.80 -25.65
N ASN A 164 -17.50 4.05 -25.00
CA ASN A 164 -17.21 2.73 -24.41
C ASN A 164 -16.30 2.74 -23.16
N TYR A 165 -16.28 3.83 -22.37
CA TYR A 165 -15.52 3.89 -21.10
C TYR A 165 -15.79 2.70 -20.15
N ILE A 166 -16.96 2.06 -20.25
CA ILE A 166 -17.35 0.89 -19.43
C ILE A 166 -16.35 -0.27 -19.60
N ASN A 167 -15.76 -0.44 -20.78
CA ASN A 167 -14.76 -1.48 -21.06
C ASN A 167 -13.34 -1.07 -20.65
N ASN A 168 -13.12 0.21 -20.34
CA ASN A 168 -11.87 0.70 -19.82
C ASN A 168 -11.90 0.62 -18.29
N THR A 169 -11.09 -0.27 -17.72
CA THR A 169 -11.14 -0.53 -16.27
C THR A 169 -10.81 0.73 -15.45
N VAL A 170 -9.90 1.61 -15.90
CA VAL A 170 -9.50 2.77 -15.09
C VAL A 170 -10.61 3.82 -15.05
N LEU A 171 -11.30 4.04 -16.18
CA LEU A 171 -12.44 4.95 -16.25
C LEU A 171 -13.67 4.38 -15.52
N ASN A 172 -13.85 3.07 -15.51
CA ASN A 172 -14.90 2.42 -14.74
C ASN A 172 -14.70 2.62 -13.23
N GLU A 173 -13.48 2.39 -12.73
CA GLU A 173 -13.15 2.64 -11.32
C GLU A 173 -13.21 4.14 -10.97
N LEU A 174 -12.81 5.03 -11.90
CA LEU A 174 -12.99 6.47 -11.73
C LEU A 174 -14.48 6.84 -11.59
N ASP A 175 -15.38 6.29 -12.42
CA ASP A 175 -16.82 6.58 -12.32
C ASP A 175 -17.39 6.13 -10.96
N LYS A 176 -16.97 4.95 -10.47
CA LYS A 176 -17.32 4.46 -9.13
C LYS A 176 -16.79 5.38 -8.04
N TYR A 177 -15.54 5.82 -8.15
CA TYR A 177 -14.92 6.73 -7.21
C TYR A 177 -15.66 8.08 -7.15
N LEU A 178 -15.99 8.67 -8.31
CA LEU A 178 -16.77 9.90 -8.41
C LEU A 178 -18.17 9.77 -7.79
N HIS A 179 -18.80 8.59 -7.91
CA HIS A 179 -20.11 8.34 -7.31
C HIS A 179 -20.06 8.20 -5.79
N ASN A 180 -19.04 7.50 -5.29
CA ASN A 180 -18.95 7.08 -3.89
C ASN A 180 -18.12 8.01 -3.01
N TYR A 181 -17.43 9.01 -3.57
CA TYR A 181 -16.47 9.85 -2.84
C TYR A 181 -17.03 10.43 -1.54
N THR A 182 -18.26 10.95 -1.55
CA THR A 182 -18.91 11.51 -0.35
C THR A 182 -19.87 10.54 0.36
N HIS A 183 -19.98 9.30 -0.12
CA HIS A 183 -20.94 8.29 0.39
C HIS A 183 -20.24 6.99 0.76
N TYR A 184 -18.96 7.05 1.13
CA TYR A 184 -18.22 5.89 1.58
C TYR A 184 -18.96 5.20 2.75
N LYS A 185 -19.15 3.89 2.61
CA LYS A 185 -19.81 3.05 3.61
C LYS A 185 -18.84 1.97 4.09
N ALA A 186 -18.39 2.12 5.33
CA ALA A 186 -17.57 1.13 5.99
C ALA A 186 -18.35 -0.16 6.28
N PRO A 187 -17.67 -1.31 6.37
CA PRO A 187 -18.23 -2.51 7.00
C PRO A 187 -18.75 -2.18 8.41
N ALA A 188 -19.88 -2.78 8.78
CA ALA A 188 -20.40 -2.61 10.13
C ALA A 188 -19.50 -3.33 11.14
N PHE A 189 -19.54 -2.89 12.40
CA PHE A 189 -18.78 -3.51 13.49
C PHE A 189 -19.01 -5.03 13.56
N ASN A 190 -20.26 -5.50 13.40
CA ASN A 190 -20.58 -6.93 13.41
C ASN A 190 -20.01 -7.70 12.20
N ASP A 191 -19.85 -7.07 11.04
CA ASP A 191 -19.24 -7.68 9.86
C ASP A 191 -17.76 -8.02 10.13
N LEU A 192 -17.06 -7.15 10.87
CA LEU A 192 -15.68 -7.38 11.27
C LEU A 192 -15.55 -8.55 12.27
N ILE A 193 -16.49 -8.68 13.21
CA ILE A 193 -16.54 -9.83 14.12
C ILE A 193 -16.84 -11.13 13.35
N GLU A 194 -17.74 -11.08 12.37
CA GLU A 194 -18.04 -12.22 11.49
C GLU A 194 -16.82 -12.60 10.66
N LEU A 195 -16.05 -11.64 10.16
CA LEU A 195 -14.82 -11.89 9.43
C LEU A 195 -13.79 -12.66 10.28
N PHE A 196 -13.61 -12.31 11.55
CA PHE A 196 -12.72 -13.05 12.45
C PHE A 196 -13.18 -14.50 12.68
N ARG A 197 -14.50 -14.73 12.78
CA ARG A 197 -15.07 -16.09 12.89
C ARG A 197 -14.89 -16.86 11.58
N TYR A 198 -15.11 -16.21 10.45
CA TYR A 198 -14.98 -16.83 9.14
C TYR A 198 -13.55 -17.31 8.89
N GLN A 199 -12.54 -16.52 9.25
CA GLN A 199 -11.14 -16.95 9.06
C GLN A 199 -10.73 -18.11 9.97
N GLN A 200 -11.32 -18.21 11.16
CA GLN A 200 -11.15 -19.38 12.01
C GLN A 200 -11.66 -20.67 11.36
N THR A 201 -12.74 -20.63 10.58
CA THR A 201 -13.25 -21.83 9.89
C THR A 201 -12.41 -22.18 8.66
N VAL A 202 -11.88 -21.18 7.97
CA VAL A 202 -10.99 -21.35 6.80
C VAL A 202 -9.59 -21.82 7.21
N LYS A 203 -9.21 -21.68 8.49
CA LYS A 203 -7.94 -22.13 9.08
C LYS A 203 -6.71 -21.54 8.38
N LYS A 204 -6.75 -20.24 8.10
CA LYS A 204 -5.63 -19.51 7.51
C LYS A 204 -5.13 -18.46 8.49
N LYS A 205 -3.82 -18.21 8.47
CA LYS A 205 -3.22 -17.08 9.18
C LYS A 205 -3.59 -15.79 8.46
N VAL A 206 -4.00 -14.80 9.22
CA VAL A 206 -4.50 -13.54 8.67
C VAL A 206 -3.87 -12.35 9.38
N ILE A 207 -3.46 -11.36 8.60
CA ILE A 207 -3.15 -10.02 9.08
C ILE A 207 -4.34 -9.14 8.73
N TYR A 208 -4.90 -8.43 9.72
CA TYR A 208 -5.90 -7.40 9.49
C TYR A 208 -5.23 -6.04 9.63
N SER A 209 -5.22 -5.25 8.57
CA SER A 209 -4.77 -3.86 8.56
C SER A 209 -6.00 -2.96 8.52
N PHE A 210 -6.37 -2.43 9.68
CA PHE A 210 -7.49 -1.50 9.84
C PHE A 210 -7.03 -0.09 9.52
N GLN A 211 -7.67 0.52 8.53
CA GLN A 211 -7.31 1.82 8.00
C GLN A 211 -8.50 2.78 8.08
N ARG A 212 -8.24 4.08 7.94
CA ARG A 212 -9.28 5.07 7.62
C ARG A 212 -9.41 5.19 6.12
N HIS A 213 -10.62 5.40 5.61
CA HIS A 213 -10.81 5.69 4.19
C HIS A 213 -9.99 6.91 3.75
N ASN A 214 -9.97 7.96 4.57
CA ASN A 214 -8.97 9.01 4.50
C ASN A 214 -7.58 8.49 4.91
N ARG A 215 -6.77 8.19 3.89
CA ARG A 215 -5.41 7.67 4.00
C ARG A 215 -4.39 8.66 4.58
N ASP A 216 -4.76 9.89 4.91
CA ASP A 216 -3.89 10.81 5.65
C ASP A 216 -3.64 10.36 7.10
N TYR A 217 -4.42 9.40 7.61
CA TYR A 217 -4.33 8.95 8.99
C TYR A 217 -3.85 7.51 9.07
N ALA A 218 -2.96 7.26 10.03
CA ALA A 218 -2.39 5.93 10.26
C ALA A 218 -3.44 4.90 10.68
N GLY A 219 -3.23 3.67 10.22
CA GLY A 219 -4.00 2.50 10.62
C GLY A 219 -3.27 1.62 11.63
N MET A 220 -3.89 0.50 11.95
CA MET A 220 -3.40 -0.48 12.92
C MET A 220 -3.52 -1.89 12.36
N ALA A 221 -2.46 -2.68 12.47
CA ALA A 221 -2.42 -4.07 12.06
C ALA A 221 -2.42 -5.02 13.26
N ILE A 222 -3.12 -6.15 13.14
CA ILE A 222 -3.11 -7.27 14.08
C ILE A 222 -3.00 -8.61 13.35
N VAL A 223 -2.57 -9.64 14.07
CA VAL A 223 -2.38 -11.00 13.52
C VAL A 223 -3.33 -11.98 14.20
N GLN A 224 -4.11 -12.69 13.40
CA GLN A 224 -4.90 -13.84 13.81
C GLN A 224 -4.24 -15.13 13.29
N ASN A 225 -4.03 -16.07 14.21
CA ASN A 225 -3.52 -17.41 13.90
C ASN A 225 -4.59 -18.25 13.20
N ALA A 226 -4.16 -19.35 12.58
CA ALA A 226 -5.04 -20.28 11.88
C ALA A 226 -6.10 -20.95 12.78
N ASP A 227 -5.88 -20.99 14.10
CA ASP A 227 -6.85 -21.49 15.09
C ASP A 227 -7.86 -20.41 15.56
N GLY A 228 -7.77 -19.21 14.97
CA GLY A 228 -8.59 -18.05 15.28
C GLY A 228 -8.14 -17.24 16.50
N SER A 229 -7.08 -17.65 17.22
CA SER A 229 -6.51 -16.87 18.32
C SER A 229 -5.75 -15.64 17.80
N PHE A 230 -5.73 -14.55 18.58
CA PHE A 230 -4.94 -13.36 18.24
C PHE A 230 -3.56 -13.38 18.89
N MET A 231 -2.55 -12.86 18.20
CA MET A 231 -1.20 -12.74 18.72
C MET A 231 -1.13 -11.77 19.90
N ARG A 232 -0.48 -12.20 20.98
CA ARG A 232 -0.38 -11.47 22.25
C ARG A 232 1.05 -11.45 22.77
N PHE A 233 1.41 -10.38 23.48
CA PHE A 233 2.61 -10.35 24.30
C PHE A 233 2.50 -11.37 25.46
N ALA A 234 3.63 -11.67 26.09
CA ALA A 234 3.68 -12.62 27.21
C ALA A 234 2.77 -12.21 28.40
N ASP A 235 2.52 -10.91 28.57
CA ASP A 235 1.61 -10.35 29.57
C ASP A 235 0.12 -10.41 29.16
N GLY A 236 -0.20 -11.03 28.02
CA GLY A 236 -1.55 -11.20 27.51
C GLY A 236 -2.10 -9.99 26.72
N ARG A 237 -1.36 -8.87 26.62
CA ARG A 237 -1.81 -7.72 25.80
C ARG A 237 -1.83 -8.08 24.32
N LEU A 238 -2.85 -7.61 23.59
CA LEU A 238 -2.93 -7.73 22.13
C LEU A 238 -1.72 -7.05 21.49
N MET A 239 -1.05 -7.76 20.57
CA MET A 239 -0.03 -7.16 19.72
C MET A 239 -0.73 -6.34 18.62
N VAL A 240 -0.40 -5.05 18.53
CA VAL A 240 -0.97 -4.09 17.57
C VAL A 240 0.19 -3.28 16.99
N PHE A 241 0.18 -3.10 15.67
CA PHE A 241 1.30 -2.50 14.92
C PHE A 241 0.81 -1.30 14.11
N GLU A 242 1.47 -0.16 14.20
CA GLU A 242 1.11 1.04 13.44
C GLU A 242 1.50 0.88 11.97
N GLN A 243 0.55 1.12 11.04
CA GLN A 243 0.76 0.90 9.61
C GLN A 243 0.01 1.93 8.76
N LEU A 244 0.70 2.52 7.79
CA LEU A 244 0.18 3.52 6.87
C LEU A 244 -0.10 2.90 5.50
N ALA A 245 -1.33 3.06 5.00
CA ALA A 245 -1.78 2.62 3.67
C ALA A 245 -1.73 3.76 2.62
N ARG A 246 -0.91 4.78 2.88
CA ARG A 246 -0.83 6.02 2.12
C ARG A 246 0.30 5.99 1.10
N SER A 247 -0.01 6.41 -0.12
CA SER A 247 0.99 6.72 -1.13
C SER A 247 1.58 8.13 -0.97
N ALA A 248 2.78 8.37 -1.49
CA ALA A 248 3.43 9.67 -1.47
C ALA A 248 2.52 10.79 -2.04
N SER A 249 1.88 10.52 -3.18
CA SER A 249 0.94 11.44 -3.82
C SER A 249 -0.42 11.50 -3.08
N GLY A 250 -0.81 10.40 -2.42
CA GLY A 250 -2.15 10.26 -1.85
C GLY A 250 -3.23 9.91 -2.89
N LEU A 251 -2.85 9.54 -4.12
CA LEU A 251 -3.78 9.25 -5.20
C LEU A 251 -4.75 8.09 -4.87
N PRO A 252 -5.91 7.99 -5.53
CA PRO A 252 -6.87 6.91 -5.30
C PRO A 252 -6.33 5.51 -5.65
N TYR A 253 -6.98 4.47 -5.13
CA TYR A 253 -6.54 3.08 -5.25
C TYR A 253 -6.45 2.53 -6.69
N PHE A 254 -7.19 3.10 -7.63
CA PHE A 254 -7.19 2.64 -9.02
C PHE A 254 -6.13 3.33 -9.88
N ILE A 255 -5.35 4.25 -9.31
CA ILE A 255 -4.21 4.87 -9.95
C ILE A 255 -2.93 4.13 -9.53
N PRO A 256 -2.04 3.77 -10.47
CA PRO A 256 -0.72 3.24 -10.12
C PRO A 256 0.03 4.17 -9.16
N ASP A 257 0.79 3.60 -8.22
CA ASP A 257 1.45 4.33 -7.12
C ASP A 257 0.50 5.17 -6.22
N GLY A 258 -0.82 4.99 -6.34
CA GLY A 258 -1.82 5.53 -5.41
C GLY A 258 -1.91 4.75 -4.10
N ASN A 259 -2.80 5.19 -3.21
CA ASN A 259 -3.00 4.58 -1.89
C ASN A 259 -3.29 3.09 -1.99
N THR A 260 -2.94 2.34 -0.94
CA THR A 260 -3.19 0.91 -0.90
C THR A 260 -4.71 0.64 -0.94
N PRO A 261 -5.18 -0.16 -1.92
CA PRO A 261 -6.59 -0.52 -2.04
C PRO A 261 -7.09 -1.31 -0.82
N GLN A 262 -8.35 -1.10 -0.44
CA GLN A 262 -9.04 -2.01 0.47
C GLN A 262 -9.23 -3.39 -0.20
N GLY A 263 -9.18 -4.47 0.58
CA GLY A 263 -9.43 -5.81 0.08
C GLY A 263 -8.45 -6.84 0.60
N VAL A 264 -8.37 -7.97 -0.10
CA VAL A 264 -7.56 -9.13 0.31
C VAL A 264 -6.32 -9.23 -0.54
N TYR A 265 -5.19 -9.41 0.12
CA TYR A 265 -3.88 -9.66 -0.46
C TYR A 265 -3.40 -11.03 -0.02
N SER A 266 -2.69 -11.73 -0.90
CA SER A 266 -2.14 -13.04 -0.58
C SER A 266 -0.69 -12.93 -0.13
N ILE A 267 -0.40 -13.37 1.09
CA ILE A 267 0.96 -13.37 1.67
C ILE A 267 1.70 -14.61 1.16
N GLN A 268 2.76 -14.40 0.39
CA GLN A 268 3.55 -15.46 -0.23
C GLN A 268 4.78 -15.87 0.58
N GLY A 269 5.17 -15.04 1.56
CA GLY A 269 6.31 -15.27 2.42
C GLY A 269 6.90 -13.97 2.93
N THR A 270 8.16 -14.03 3.32
CA THR A 270 8.94 -12.90 3.79
C THR A 270 10.19 -12.72 2.95
N ALA A 271 10.66 -11.49 2.78
CA ALA A 271 11.92 -11.19 2.12
C ALA A 271 12.63 -10.02 2.78
N VAL A 272 13.89 -9.80 2.42
CA VAL A 272 14.62 -8.56 2.69
C VAL A 272 14.89 -7.90 1.34
N THR A 273 14.77 -6.58 1.26
CA THR A 273 15.01 -5.83 0.02
C THR A 273 16.31 -5.05 0.11
N TYR A 274 16.95 -4.89 -1.05
CA TYR A 274 18.14 -4.06 -1.22
C TYR A 274 17.79 -2.60 -1.56
N ASN A 275 16.50 -2.29 -1.78
CA ASN A 275 16.06 -0.91 -1.98
C ASN A 275 16.34 -0.11 -0.70
N LYS A 276 17.21 0.89 -0.82
CA LYS A 276 17.66 1.69 0.33
C LYS A 276 16.52 2.38 1.05
N LEU A 277 15.48 2.85 0.35
CA LEU A 277 14.33 3.56 0.93
C LEU A 277 13.41 2.65 1.75
N ILE A 278 13.25 1.40 1.33
CA ILE A 278 12.49 0.39 2.11
C ILE A 278 13.35 -0.11 3.28
N GLY A 279 14.62 -0.38 3.01
CA GLY A 279 15.57 -0.83 4.01
C GLY A 279 15.61 -2.35 4.22
N PRO A 280 16.50 -2.78 5.13
CA PRO A 280 16.85 -4.18 5.32
C PRO A 280 15.92 -4.93 6.30
N THR A 281 14.91 -4.28 6.88
CA THR A 281 13.95 -4.96 7.75
C THR A 281 13.15 -5.99 6.94
N PRO A 282 12.97 -7.22 7.44
CA PRO A 282 12.11 -8.21 6.78
C PRO A 282 10.72 -7.65 6.46
N ASN A 283 10.28 -7.87 5.24
CA ASN A 283 8.98 -7.46 4.72
C ASN A 283 8.11 -8.67 4.41
N LEU A 284 6.81 -8.43 4.28
CA LEU A 284 5.84 -9.44 3.83
C LEU A 284 5.64 -9.28 2.33
N GLN A 285 5.91 -10.35 1.60
CA GLN A 285 5.71 -10.40 0.16
C GLN A 285 4.22 -10.67 -0.11
N LEU A 286 3.51 -9.65 -0.59
CA LEU A 286 2.10 -9.74 -0.91
C LEU A 286 1.92 -9.82 -2.43
N ILE A 287 0.82 -10.43 -2.87
CA ILE A 287 0.36 -10.36 -4.25
C ILE A 287 -1.12 -10.00 -4.29
N MET A 288 -1.50 -9.19 -5.28
CA MET A 288 -2.88 -8.86 -5.59
C MET A 288 -3.50 -9.86 -6.59
N PRO A 289 -4.84 -9.85 -6.73
CA PRO A 289 -5.51 -10.48 -7.86
C PRO A 289 -4.86 -10.11 -9.20
N TYR A 290 -4.80 -11.04 -10.16
CA TYR A 290 -4.17 -10.87 -11.49
C TYR A 290 -2.64 -10.68 -11.53
N GLU A 291 -1.95 -10.51 -10.40
CA GLU A 291 -0.49 -10.33 -10.38
C GLU A 291 0.28 -11.63 -10.62
N ARG A 292 -0.27 -12.77 -10.18
CA ARG A 292 0.28 -14.12 -10.36
C ARG A 292 -0.83 -15.11 -10.69
N LYS A 293 -0.46 -16.37 -10.90
CA LYS A 293 -1.42 -17.47 -11.09
C LYS A 293 -2.41 -17.52 -9.91
N TRP A 294 -3.68 -17.78 -10.20
CA TRP A 294 -4.72 -17.91 -9.18
C TRP A 294 -4.44 -19.03 -8.17
N THR A 295 -3.76 -20.11 -8.59
CA THR A 295 -3.32 -21.17 -7.68
C THR A 295 -2.35 -20.63 -6.62
N THR A 296 -1.42 -19.77 -7.03
CA THR A 296 -0.52 -19.04 -6.12
C THR A 296 -1.29 -18.08 -5.22
N TYR A 297 -2.20 -17.27 -5.79
CA TYR A 297 -2.99 -16.30 -5.04
C TYR A 297 -3.86 -16.95 -3.94
N PHE A 298 -4.59 -18.02 -4.28
CA PHE A 298 -5.48 -18.72 -3.35
C PHE A 298 -4.79 -19.79 -2.49
N HIS A 299 -3.47 -19.95 -2.60
CA HIS A 299 -2.69 -21.01 -1.94
C HIS A 299 -3.23 -22.42 -2.24
N LEU A 300 -3.61 -22.67 -3.50
CA LEU A 300 -4.12 -23.94 -4.00
C LEU A 300 -3.00 -24.73 -4.69
N THR A 301 -3.20 -26.05 -4.79
CA THR A 301 -2.41 -26.87 -5.70
C THR A 301 -2.84 -26.63 -7.15
N ASP A 302 -1.93 -26.80 -8.10
CA ASP A 302 -2.18 -26.45 -9.51
C ASP A 302 -3.33 -27.24 -10.18
N SER A 303 -3.74 -28.36 -9.59
CA SER A 303 -4.84 -29.19 -10.08
C SER A 303 -6.25 -28.66 -9.77
N VAL A 304 -6.39 -27.62 -8.94
CA VAL A 304 -7.69 -27.20 -8.38
C VAL A 304 -8.30 -25.98 -9.12
N TRP A 305 -7.49 -25.20 -9.82
CA TRP A 305 -7.98 -24.00 -10.50
C TRP A 305 -8.29 -24.25 -11.98
N SER A 306 -9.49 -23.86 -12.42
CA SER A 306 -9.90 -23.86 -13.82
C SER A 306 -10.09 -22.42 -14.32
N SER A 307 -9.74 -22.15 -15.57
CA SER A 307 -10.01 -20.86 -16.22
C SER A 307 -11.51 -20.59 -16.43
N ALA A 308 -12.36 -21.59 -16.26
CA ALA A 308 -13.82 -21.43 -16.25
C ALA A 308 -14.36 -20.84 -14.94
N ASN A 309 -13.54 -20.77 -13.87
CA ASN A 309 -13.96 -20.21 -12.59
C ASN A 309 -14.14 -18.70 -12.70
N ASP A 310 -15.25 -18.18 -12.15
CA ASP A 310 -15.41 -16.74 -11.94
C ASP A 310 -14.40 -16.29 -10.87
N ALA A 311 -13.39 -15.53 -11.33
CA ALA A 311 -12.32 -15.02 -10.49
C ALA A 311 -12.83 -14.05 -9.42
N LEU A 312 -13.81 -13.21 -9.74
CA LEU A 312 -14.39 -12.27 -8.78
C LEU A 312 -15.18 -13.02 -7.72
N TRP A 313 -16.01 -13.97 -8.13
CA TRP A 313 -16.75 -14.81 -7.18
C TRP A 313 -15.82 -15.58 -6.24
N SER A 314 -14.74 -16.15 -6.78
CA SER A 314 -13.72 -16.86 -6.01
C SER A 314 -13.00 -15.94 -5.02
N TYR A 315 -12.66 -14.71 -5.44
CA TYR A 315 -12.12 -13.69 -4.55
C TYR A 315 -13.10 -13.34 -3.42
N LEU A 316 -14.38 -13.17 -3.72
CA LEU A 316 -15.42 -12.88 -2.72
C LEU A 316 -15.64 -14.04 -1.73
N GLN A 317 -15.27 -15.28 -2.09
CA GLN A 317 -15.26 -16.39 -1.12
C GLN A 317 -14.20 -16.25 -0.04
N LEU A 318 -13.25 -15.32 -0.14
CA LEU A 318 -12.32 -15.01 0.95
C LEU A 318 -12.98 -14.18 2.07
N LEU A 319 -14.23 -13.75 1.89
CA LEU A 319 -15.00 -12.92 2.80
C LEU A 319 -16.27 -13.64 3.28
N PRO A 320 -16.75 -13.34 4.50
CA PRO A 320 -18.04 -13.83 4.98
C PRO A 320 -19.17 -13.31 4.07
N PRO A 321 -20.30 -14.03 3.97
CA PRO A 321 -21.41 -13.65 3.10
C PRO A 321 -21.90 -12.20 3.27
N SER A 322 -21.95 -11.70 4.50
CA SER A 322 -22.37 -10.32 4.84
C SER A 322 -21.52 -9.24 4.16
N MET A 323 -20.24 -9.51 3.90
CA MET A 323 -19.30 -8.53 3.35
C MET A 323 -19.21 -8.57 1.82
N ARG A 324 -19.71 -9.62 1.15
CA ARG A 324 -19.49 -9.82 -0.30
C ARG A 324 -20.18 -8.78 -1.18
N ALA A 325 -21.22 -8.14 -0.66
CA ALA A 325 -21.95 -7.09 -1.36
C ALA A 325 -21.39 -5.68 -1.11
N ILE A 326 -20.40 -5.52 -0.20
CA ILE A 326 -19.80 -4.22 0.09
C ILE A 326 -18.87 -3.86 -1.08
N PRO A 327 -19.16 -2.82 -1.88
CA PRO A 327 -18.39 -2.57 -3.10
C PRO A 327 -16.90 -2.34 -2.87
N SER A 328 -16.55 -1.66 -1.77
CA SER A 328 -15.17 -1.28 -1.45
C SER A 328 -14.26 -2.48 -1.15
N VAL A 329 -14.78 -3.68 -0.84
CA VAL A 329 -13.92 -4.86 -0.58
C VAL A 329 -13.28 -5.40 -1.86
N THR A 330 -13.72 -4.91 -3.03
CA THR A 330 -13.20 -5.30 -4.35
C THR A 330 -12.16 -4.34 -4.92
N GLU A 331 -11.77 -3.29 -4.18
CA GLU A 331 -10.77 -2.32 -4.68
C GLU A 331 -9.45 -3.00 -5.05
N ALA A 332 -8.92 -3.90 -4.20
CA ALA A 332 -7.70 -4.66 -4.49
C ALA A 332 -7.85 -5.57 -5.73
N PHE A 333 -9.04 -6.12 -5.96
CA PHE A 333 -9.32 -6.93 -7.14
C PHE A 333 -9.24 -6.12 -8.43
N TYR A 334 -9.89 -4.96 -8.46
CA TYR A 334 -9.89 -4.10 -9.65
C TYR A 334 -8.56 -3.36 -9.83
N ALA A 335 -7.88 -2.98 -8.75
CA ALA A 335 -6.50 -2.47 -8.78
C ALA A 335 -5.54 -3.48 -9.42
N GLY A 336 -5.62 -4.76 -9.03
CA GLY A 336 -4.86 -5.82 -9.65
C GLY A 336 -5.22 -6.04 -11.13
N LYS A 337 -6.52 -6.02 -11.47
CA LYS A 337 -7.00 -6.10 -12.86
C LYS A 337 -6.49 -4.94 -13.74
N LEU A 338 -6.27 -3.76 -13.14
CA LEU A 338 -5.65 -2.60 -13.79
C LEU A 338 -4.15 -2.75 -14.03
N GLY A 339 -3.52 -3.78 -13.47
CA GLY A 339 -2.09 -4.01 -13.55
C GLY A 339 -1.28 -3.40 -12.41
N ARG A 340 -1.93 -2.85 -11.36
CA ARG A 340 -1.18 -2.53 -10.13
C ARG A 340 -0.59 -3.83 -9.57
N ASN A 341 0.65 -3.75 -9.10
CA ASN A 341 1.43 -4.89 -8.62
C ASN A 341 2.44 -4.42 -7.57
N SER A 342 3.25 -5.34 -7.03
CA SER A 342 4.39 -5.05 -6.16
C SER A 342 4.05 -4.28 -4.88
N ILE A 343 2.79 -4.33 -4.44
CA ILE A 343 2.37 -3.84 -3.13
C ILE A 343 2.86 -4.84 -2.10
N ILE A 344 3.77 -4.45 -1.22
CA ILE A 344 4.25 -5.27 -0.10
C ILE A 344 3.96 -4.56 1.23
N ALA A 345 4.05 -5.28 2.35
CA ALA A 345 4.03 -4.66 3.68
C ALA A 345 5.45 -4.61 4.24
N HIS A 346 5.97 -3.40 4.42
CA HIS A 346 7.38 -3.17 4.70
C HIS A 346 7.60 -1.98 5.65
N GLY A 347 8.83 -1.87 6.15
CA GLY A 347 9.32 -0.74 6.92
C GLY A 347 9.94 0.32 6.01
N THR A 348 10.69 1.26 6.54
CA THR A 348 11.25 2.37 5.75
C THR A 348 12.49 2.92 6.42
N THR A 349 13.43 3.38 5.61
CA THR A 349 14.60 4.15 6.07
C THR A 349 14.46 5.64 5.76
N ILE A 350 13.43 6.02 5.01
CA ILE A 350 13.09 7.42 4.71
C ILE A 350 12.99 8.16 6.04
N ASP A 351 13.57 9.37 6.08
CA ASP A 351 13.49 10.19 7.28
C ASP A 351 12.05 10.68 7.50
N PRO A 352 11.38 10.33 8.61
CA PRO A 352 10.03 10.85 8.86
C PRO A 352 9.98 12.37 9.01
N GLU A 353 11.11 13.05 9.24
CA GLU A 353 11.16 14.51 9.34
C GLU A 353 10.71 15.24 8.06
N TYR A 354 10.78 14.61 6.87
CA TYR A 354 10.18 15.14 5.64
C TYR A 354 8.66 15.39 5.78
N PHE A 355 8.02 14.73 6.75
CA PHE A 355 6.57 14.75 6.94
C PHE A 355 6.14 15.35 8.28
N ARG A 356 7.03 16.02 9.04
CA ARG A 356 6.78 16.46 10.43
C ARG A 356 5.49 17.26 10.67
N ASN A 357 4.98 17.93 9.64
CA ASN A 357 3.75 18.75 9.69
C ASN A 357 2.53 18.04 9.08
N LYS A 358 2.60 16.73 8.83
CA LYS A 358 1.55 15.95 8.18
C LYS A 358 0.82 15.06 9.20
N PRO A 359 -0.48 14.76 9.01
CA PRO A 359 -1.26 13.97 9.97
C PRO A 359 -0.78 12.53 10.17
N TRP A 360 -0.01 11.99 9.20
CA TRP A 360 0.56 10.65 9.26
C TRP A 360 1.95 10.59 9.91
N TYR A 361 2.54 11.72 10.33
CA TYR A 361 3.79 11.70 11.08
C TYR A 361 3.60 10.95 12.42
N PRO A 362 4.52 10.04 12.82
CA PRO A 362 5.87 9.82 12.31
C PRO A 362 6.03 8.69 11.29
N LEU A 363 4.98 8.27 10.58
CA LEU A 363 5.11 7.30 9.49
C LEU A 363 5.52 7.99 8.17
N THR A 364 6.01 7.19 7.23
CA THR A 364 6.39 7.67 5.89
C THR A 364 5.51 7.03 4.82
N PRO A 365 4.89 7.81 3.92
CA PRO A 365 4.19 7.26 2.78
C PRO A 365 5.19 6.68 1.75
N THR A 366 4.72 5.71 0.97
CA THR A 366 5.53 4.98 -0.03
C THR A 366 4.87 5.08 -1.41
N MET A 367 5.29 4.31 -2.40
CA MET A 367 4.60 4.24 -3.71
C MET A 367 3.40 3.28 -3.67
N GLY A 368 2.53 3.42 -2.66
CA GLY A 368 1.28 2.65 -2.54
C GLY A 368 1.36 1.34 -1.76
N CYS A 369 2.49 1.07 -1.12
CA CYS A 369 2.67 -0.07 -0.22
C CYS A 369 2.14 0.21 1.21
N LEU A 370 2.01 -0.84 2.00
CA LEU A 370 1.70 -0.74 3.42
C LEU A 370 3.00 -0.50 4.20
N CYS A 371 3.18 0.71 4.73
CA CYS A 371 4.39 1.08 5.45
C CYS A 371 4.15 1.04 6.96
N ALA A 372 4.81 0.12 7.66
CA ALA A 372 4.80 0.12 9.12
C ALA A 372 5.82 1.12 9.67
N LYS A 373 5.57 1.59 10.90
CA LYS A 373 6.45 2.55 11.56
C LYS A 373 7.84 1.98 11.82
N GLU A 374 8.85 2.71 11.38
CA GLU A 374 10.24 2.44 11.73
C GLU A 374 10.98 3.73 12.10
N LEU A 375 11.68 3.68 13.22
CA LEU A 375 12.57 4.75 13.68
C LEU A 375 13.97 4.19 13.83
N TRP A 376 14.95 4.94 13.33
CA TRP A 376 16.34 4.51 13.23
C TRP A 376 17.25 5.41 14.07
N ASN A 377 18.29 4.82 14.64
CA ASN A 377 19.33 5.58 15.32
C ASN A 377 20.28 6.16 14.28
N VAL A 378 20.20 7.47 14.07
CA VAL A 378 20.98 8.19 13.06
C VAL A 378 22.49 8.24 13.34
N SER A 379 22.94 7.84 14.54
CA SER A 379 24.36 7.81 14.93
C SER A 379 25.02 6.48 14.61
N ASN A 380 24.27 5.37 14.61
CA ASN A 380 24.84 4.02 14.45
C ASN A 380 24.09 3.13 13.45
N GLY A 381 23.06 3.63 12.78
CA GLY A 381 22.36 2.94 11.69
C GLY A 381 21.43 1.79 12.11
N ARG A 382 21.20 1.58 13.42
CA ARG A 382 20.38 0.48 13.94
C ARG A 382 18.92 0.89 14.17
N LEU A 383 18.01 -0.09 14.19
CA LEU A 383 16.60 0.11 14.54
C LEU A 383 16.42 0.56 15.99
N LEU A 384 15.67 1.65 16.23
CA LEU A 384 15.16 2.06 17.54
C LEU A 384 13.76 1.48 17.79
N VAL A 385 12.88 1.59 16.80
CA VAL A 385 11.49 1.09 16.83
C VAL A 385 11.20 0.49 15.47
N SER A 386 10.54 -0.66 15.41
CA SER A 386 10.08 -1.25 14.14
C SER A 386 8.82 -2.07 14.36
N ASP A 387 7.69 -1.47 14.03
CA ASP A 387 6.42 -2.19 13.95
C ASP A 387 6.41 -3.16 12.78
N GLN A 388 7.21 -2.90 11.73
CA GLN A 388 7.42 -3.85 10.65
C GLN A 388 8.03 -5.16 11.17
N PHE A 389 9.18 -5.08 11.84
CA PHE A 389 9.88 -6.25 12.36
C PHE A 389 8.97 -7.04 13.30
N ASN A 390 8.27 -6.34 14.20
CA ASN A 390 7.36 -6.98 15.14
C ASN A 390 6.16 -7.62 14.44
N LEU A 391 5.60 -7.01 13.39
CA LEU A 391 4.51 -7.57 12.60
C LEU A 391 4.94 -8.86 11.88
N VAL A 392 6.11 -8.84 11.23
CA VAL A 392 6.64 -10.04 10.54
C VAL A 392 6.96 -11.14 11.56
N SER A 393 7.49 -10.78 12.73
CA SER A 393 7.77 -11.72 13.82
C SER A 393 6.48 -12.31 14.44
N ALA A 394 5.38 -11.57 14.47
CA ALA A 394 4.09 -12.01 15.01
C ALA A 394 3.29 -12.87 14.02
N PHE A 395 3.27 -12.52 12.73
CA PHE A 395 3.12 -13.52 11.66
C PHE A 395 4.31 -14.49 11.77
N THR A 396 4.54 -15.57 11.04
CA THR A 396 5.74 -16.46 11.27
C THR A 396 6.02 -17.09 12.67
N ALA A 397 5.59 -16.56 13.82
CA ALA A 397 5.79 -17.15 15.16
C ALA A 397 5.09 -18.51 15.31
N THR A 398 4.00 -18.71 14.55
CA THR A 398 3.30 -19.99 14.42
C THR A 398 3.62 -20.62 13.06
N THR A 399 3.50 -21.94 12.96
CA THR A 399 3.79 -22.71 11.74
C THR A 399 3.16 -22.10 10.48
N GLY A 400 3.93 -22.05 9.40
CA GLY A 400 3.52 -21.52 8.11
C GLY A 400 3.85 -20.03 7.94
N ASN A 401 4.33 -19.69 6.74
CA ASN A 401 4.71 -18.34 6.31
C ASN A 401 3.81 -17.78 5.20
N ARG A 402 2.68 -18.44 4.92
CA ARG A 402 1.67 -18.02 3.94
C ARG A 402 0.34 -17.76 4.63
N GLY A 403 -0.47 -16.90 4.02
CA GLY A 403 -1.75 -16.49 4.57
C GLY A 403 -2.36 -15.35 3.75
N TYR A 404 -3.19 -14.55 4.39
CA TYR A 404 -3.82 -13.39 3.76
C TYR A 404 -3.60 -12.13 4.59
N LEU A 405 -3.54 -10.98 3.92
CA LEU A 405 -3.59 -9.67 4.54
C LEU A 405 -4.85 -8.97 4.06
N TYR A 406 -5.71 -8.54 5.00
CA TYR A 406 -6.93 -7.81 4.71
C TYR A 406 -6.67 -6.34 5.03
N VAL A 407 -6.73 -5.48 4.02
CA VAL A 407 -6.83 -4.03 4.24
C VAL A 407 -8.32 -3.71 4.37
N ILE A 408 -8.70 -3.11 5.49
CA ILE A 408 -10.11 -2.84 5.83
C ILE A 408 -10.24 -1.42 6.33
N ASP A 409 -11.08 -0.64 5.66
CA ASP A 409 -11.43 0.71 6.02
C ASP A 409 -12.56 0.64 7.04
N ILE A 410 -12.31 1.06 8.28
CA ILE A 410 -13.30 0.90 9.37
C ILE A 410 -14.26 2.08 9.47
N ASP A 411 -13.89 3.24 8.94
CA ASP A 411 -14.68 4.46 8.75
C ASP A 411 -13.82 5.53 8.04
N ASP A 412 -14.31 6.76 7.99
CA ASP A 412 -13.64 7.92 7.40
C ASP A 412 -13.34 9.05 8.42
N GLN A 413 -13.01 8.68 9.66
CA GLN A 413 -12.69 9.69 10.67
C GLN A 413 -11.36 10.41 10.38
N LYS A 414 -11.33 11.72 10.66
CA LYS A 414 -10.12 12.57 10.53
C LYS A 414 -9.13 12.40 11.70
N LYS A 415 -8.76 11.16 12.01
CA LYS A 415 -7.76 10.79 13.02
C LYS A 415 -7.27 9.37 12.81
N ALA A 416 -6.09 9.04 13.34
CA ALA A 416 -5.55 7.68 13.31
C ALA A 416 -6.52 6.64 13.90
N VAL A 417 -6.42 5.40 13.42
CA VAL A 417 -7.05 4.25 14.07
C VAL A 417 -6.35 4.03 15.41
N SER A 418 -7.10 4.03 16.50
CA SER A 418 -6.55 3.85 17.83
C SER A 418 -6.42 2.37 18.19
N LYS A 419 -5.47 2.06 19.06
CA LYS A 419 -5.35 0.72 19.65
C LYS A 419 -6.64 0.26 20.33
N GLY A 420 -7.34 1.18 21.01
CA GLY A 420 -8.59 0.89 21.71
C GLY A 420 -9.73 0.45 20.79
N GLU A 421 -9.83 1.03 19.59
CA GLU A 421 -10.81 0.59 18.58
C GLU A 421 -10.57 -0.86 18.15
N VAL A 422 -9.31 -1.23 17.92
CA VAL A 422 -8.93 -2.59 17.52
C VAL A 422 -9.09 -3.59 18.67
N GLU A 423 -8.67 -3.22 19.88
CA GLU A 423 -8.86 -4.07 21.07
C GLU A 423 -10.34 -4.33 21.35
N LYS A 424 -11.23 -3.36 21.10
CA LYS A 424 -12.69 -3.55 21.24
C LYS A 424 -13.22 -4.62 20.29
N LEU A 425 -12.77 -4.64 19.04
CA LEU A 425 -13.14 -5.68 18.06
C LEU A 425 -12.72 -7.07 18.55
N VAL A 426 -11.46 -7.21 18.99
CA VAL A 426 -10.94 -8.50 19.47
C VAL A 426 -11.66 -8.97 20.73
N LYS A 427 -11.87 -8.07 21.71
CA LYS A 427 -12.59 -8.39 22.95
C LYS A 427 -14.01 -8.87 22.68
N GLU A 428 -14.73 -8.22 21.76
CA GLU A 428 -16.08 -8.63 21.40
C GLU A 428 -16.11 -10.02 20.74
N TYR A 429 -15.17 -10.28 19.84
CA TYR A 429 -15.03 -11.59 19.20
C TYR A 429 -14.76 -12.68 20.23
N GLU A 430 -13.82 -12.45 21.14
CA GLU A 430 -13.43 -13.41 22.18
C GLU A 430 -14.54 -13.65 23.21
N ALA A 431 -15.29 -12.61 23.61
CA ALA A 431 -16.43 -12.75 24.52
C ALA A 431 -17.55 -13.61 23.94
N LYS A 432 -17.74 -13.58 22.62
CA LYS A 432 -18.73 -14.39 21.89
C LYS A 432 -18.20 -15.75 21.45
N ARG A 433 -16.94 -16.07 21.74
CA ARG A 433 -16.36 -17.39 21.48
C ARG A 433 -16.79 -18.30 22.62
N LEU A 434 -17.70 -19.24 22.34
CA LEU A 434 -18.01 -20.31 23.31
C LEU A 434 -16.69 -20.96 23.76
N PRO A 435 -16.51 -21.23 25.06
CA PRO A 435 -15.31 -21.92 25.52
C PRO A 435 -15.24 -23.26 24.79
N VAL A 436 -14.18 -23.44 24.01
CA VAL A 436 -13.81 -24.75 23.49
C VAL A 436 -13.44 -25.55 24.74
N TYR A 437 -14.37 -26.37 25.23
CA TYR A 437 -14.08 -27.34 26.27
C TYR A 437 -12.85 -28.12 25.79
N ARG A 438 -11.74 -27.96 26.51
CA ARG A 438 -10.60 -28.88 26.39
C ARG A 438 -11.13 -30.23 26.86
N GLN A 439 -11.43 -31.11 25.91
CA GLN A 439 -11.56 -32.54 26.19
C GLN A 439 -10.18 -33.13 26.41
#